data_AF-A0A433WRD6-F1
#
_entry.id   AF-A0A433WRD6-F1
#
_cell.length_a   1.000
_cell.length_b   1.000
_cell.length_c   1.000
_cell.angle_alpha   90.00
_cell.angle_beta   90.00
_cell.angle_gamma   90.00
#
_symmetry.space_group_name_H-M   'P 1'
#
loop_
_entity.id
_entity.type
_entity.pdbx_description
1 polymer ?
#
loop_
_entity_poly.entity_id
_entity_poly.type
_entity_poly.pdbx_seq_one_letter_code
_entity_poly.pdbx_strand_id
1 'polypeptide(L)'
;MIRLSLSLAIVLGGVPALALPATALARTTSPQAAMDAAPYTLRLDAPCASTITIEGAAGQDTPVVLDTPEEEAVSGLSLSTSGNEAILTGKSCQSSARLHVAPGTAIKASMHGFGALHISGVNGPVSITQDGSNDITLDQATALTLDTRGFGSFQLGWLNGPADLVSAGSGTITIARVDSPRLKAILSGFGSTTLQAGKIDTLTARISGSAHLRFDGTAHDADLHASGFGGIILGNVTGELHQEANASASISLQHSTSHRQPRSTNHPILTLPDGTVITAHGLIRPDGSMISFNDPEGTDGGTMPHAHHHSGVWILAFLLLGFFAYRHKKKLAVLTAAAMPRAGKASGNAAACENPELSALQGRLSRLDERLGAVEHCVTSRDFHLHRQFHDLTRRHG
;
A
#
# COMPACT_ATOMS: atom_id res chain seq x y z
N MET A 1 75.75 23.43 36.60
CA MET A 1 75.24 23.24 35.22
C MET A 1 74.96 21.75 35.03
N ILE A 2 73.71 21.34 35.18
CA ILE A 2 73.30 19.92 35.14
C ILE A 2 72.50 19.73 33.84
N ARG A 3 73.03 18.94 32.91
CA ARG A 3 72.34 18.55 31.67
C ARG A 3 71.55 17.27 31.94
N LEU A 4 70.22 17.37 32.03
CA LEU A 4 69.34 16.21 31.96
C LEU A 4 69.14 15.83 30.50
N SER A 5 69.62 14.63 30.14
CA SER A 5 69.32 13.92 28.90
C SER A 5 68.03 13.13 29.13
N LEU A 6 66.97 13.50 28.40
CA LEU A 6 65.68 12.82 28.42
C LEU A 6 65.63 11.84 27.25
N SER A 7 65.80 10.56 27.53
CA SER A 7 65.71 9.48 26.54
C SER A 7 64.25 9.10 26.32
N LEU A 8 63.68 9.51 25.19
CA LEU A 8 62.33 9.16 24.75
C LEU A 8 62.35 7.75 24.13
N ALA A 9 61.90 6.75 24.90
CA ALA A 9 61.71 5.39 24.40
C ALA A 9 60.32 5.27 23.74
N ILE A 10 60.29 5.24 22.41
CA ILE A 10 59.09 4.94 21.62
C ILE A 10 58.89 3.42 21.63
N VAL A 11 57.92 2.94 22.40
CA VAL A 11 57.47 1.54 22.39
C VAL A 11 56.46 1.38 21.25
N LEU A 12 56.92 0.84 20.12
CA LEU A 12 56.04 0.33 19.06
C LEU A 12 55.40 -0.99 19.53
N GLY A 13 54.26 -0.89 20.22
CA GLY A 13 53.41 -2.03 20.53
C GLY A 13 52.69 -2.51 19.27
N GLY A 14 53.00 -3.72 18.81
CA GLY A 14 52.29 -4.39 17.72
C GLY A 14 50.83 -4.64 18.11
N VAL A 15 49.92 -4.01 17.38
CA VAL A 15 48.48 -4.24 17.52
C VAL A 15 48.18 -5.62 16.92
N PRO A 16 47.63 -6.59 17.68
CA PRO A 16 47.17 -7.84 17.11
C PRO A 16 46.02 -7.53 16.16
N ALA A 17 46.22 -7.80 14.87
CA ALA A 17 45.16 -7.75 13.87
C ALA A 17 44.12 -8.83 14.21
N LEU A 18 43.08 -8.44 14.94
CA LEU A 18 41.85 -9.21 15.07
C LEU A 18 41.22 -9.26 13.69
N ALA A 19 41.48 -10.35 12.98
CA ALA A 19 40.76 -10.73 11.77
C ALA A 19 39.30 -10.98 12.16
N LEU A 20 38.47 -9.95 12.03
CA LEU A 20 37.03 -10.11 12.02
C LEU A 20 36.71 -11.06 10.86
N PRO A 21 36.02 -12.19 11.11
CA PRO A 21 35.57 -13.03 10.02
C PRO A 21 34.61 -12.19 9.18
N ALA A 22 35.03 -11.90 7.95
CA ALA A 22 34.14 -11.46 6.90
C ALA A 22 33.23 -12.65 6.56
N THR A 23 32.30 -12.97 7.45
CA THR A 23 31.12 -13.75 7.10
C THR A 23 30.46 -12.96 6.00
N ALA A 24 30.57 -13.49 4.79
CA ALA A 24 29.80 -13.03 3.64
C ALA A 24 28.35 -12.98 4.12
N LEU A 25 27.85 -11.75 4.32
CA LEU A 25 26.43 -11.48 4.47
C LEU A 25 25.82 -12.01 3.17
N ALA A 26 25.37 -13.26 3.19
CA ALA A 26 24.57 -13.82 2.13
C ALA A 26 23.45 -12.81 1.94
N ARG A 27 23.46 -12.10 0.79
CA ARG A 27 22.46 -11.08 0.50
C ARG A 27 21.11 -11.76 0.68
N THR A 28 20.40 -11.42 1.75
CA THR A 28 19.09 -11.98 2.01
C THR A 28 18.22 -11.57 0.83
N THR A 29 17.84 -12.55 0.02
CA THR A 29 17.10 -12.28 -1.22
C THR A 29 15.62 -12.07 -0.94
N SER A 30 15.14 -12.37 0.27
CA SER A 30 13.75 -12.17 0.66
C SER A 30 13.63 -11.40 1.98
N PRO A 31 12.54 -10.62 2.15
CA PRO A 31 12.27 -9.95 3.42
C PRO A 31 12.13 -10.94 4.57
N GLN A 32 11.52 -12.10 4.31
CA GLN A 32 11.35 -13.15 5.33
C GLN A 32 12.69 -13.67 5.86
N ALA A 33 13.67 -13.92 4.99
CA ALA A 33 14.99 -14.34 5.43
C ALA A 33 15.70 -13.27 6.26
N ALA A 34 15.51 -11.98 5.95
CA ALA A 34 16.02 -10.89 6.77
C ALA A 34 15.35 -10.84 8.15
N MET A 35 14.02 -11.03 8.21
CA MET A 35 13.27 -11.10 9.47
C MET A 35 13.74 -12.27 10.35
N ASP A 36 13.96 -13.45 9.76
CA ASP A 36 14.38 -14.66 10.49
C ASP A 36 15.84 -14.59 10.97
N ALA A 37 16.68 -13.79 10.31
CA ALA A 37 18.08 -13.58 10.67
C ALA A 37 18.30 -12.50 11.75
N ALA A 38 17.25 -11.75 12.13
CA ALA A 38 17.39 -10.68 13.11
C ALA A 38 17.68 -11.23 14.52
N PRO A 39 18.53 -10.54 15.32
CA PRO A 39 18.89 -11.01 16.65
C PRO A 39 17.70 -10.99 17.63
N TYR A 40 16.79 -10.03 17.46
CA TYR A 40 15.62 -9.82 18.29
C TYR A 40 14.39 -9.57 17.43
N THR A 41 13.20 -9.87 17.94
CA THR A 41 11.92 -9.57 17.30
C THR A 41 10.99 -8.86 18.28
N LEU A 42 10.46 -7.71 17.90
CA LEU A 42 9.37 -7.03 18.58
C LEU A 42 8.07 -7.20 17.78
N ARG A 43 7.05 -7.75 18.43
CA ARG A 43 5.68 -7.88 17.91
C ARG A 43 4.76 -6.87 18.56
N LEU A 44 4.02 -6.15 17.73
CA LEU A 44 3.01 -5.19 18.15
C LEU A 44 1.62 -5.73 17.80
N ASP A 45 0.82 -5.94 18.83
CA ASP A 45 -0.60 -6.34 18.75
C ASP A 45 -1.42 -5.48 19.73
N ALA A 46 -1.39 -4.18 19.50
CA ALA A 46 -2.06 -3.18 20.32
C ALA A 46 -2.94 -2.27 19.45
N PRO A 47 -4.00 -2.80 18.81
CA PRO A 47 -4.88 -2.03 17.92
C PRO A 47 -5.60 -0.88 18.62
N CYS A 48 -5.66 -0.89 19.95
CA CYS A 48 -6.25 0.20 20.72
C CYS A 48 -5.31 1.42 20.88
N ALA A 49 -4.01 1.28 20.63
CA ALA A 49 -3.05 2.34 20.92
C ALA A 49 -3.23 3.50 19.94
N SER A 50 -3.30 4.73 20.47
CA SER A 50 -3.46 5.92 19.62
C SER A 50 -2.16 6.27 18.92
N THR A 51 -1.02 6.12 19.59
CA THR A 51 0.31 6.36 19.03
C THR A 51 1.32 5.39 19.63
N ILE A 52 2.11 4.72 18.81
CA ILE A 52 3.26 3.92 19.25
C ILE A 52 4.51 4.53 18.64
N THR A 53 5.49 4.85 19.48
CA THR A 53 6.82 5.33 19.07
C THR A 53 7.87 4.29 19.43
N ILE A 54 8.71 3.91 18.48
CA ILE A 54 9.79 2.94 18.66
C ILE A 54 11.10 3.61 18.27
N GLU A 55 12.05 3.63 19.19
CA GLU A 55 13.34 4.28 19.01
C GLU A 55 14.47 3.26 19.19
N GLY A 56 15.39 3.21 18.24
CA GLY A 56 16.61 2.42 18.37
C GLY A 56 17.54 3.02 19.42
N ALA A 57 17.89 2.25 20.44
CA ALA A 57 18.79 2.65 21.52
C ALA A 57 20.06 1.80 21.50
N ALA A 58 21.21 2.44 21.27
CA ALA A 58 22.50 1.75 21.32
C ALA A 58 22.85 1.33 22.76
N GLY A 59 23.50 0.17 22.91
CA GLY A 59 24.03 -0.29 24.20
C GLY A 59 23.00 -0.90 25.15
N GLN A 60 21.83 -1.30 24.66
CA GLN A 60 20.89 -2.11 25.44
C GLN A 60 21.22 -3.60 25.34
N ASP A 61 21.34 -4.25 26.50
CA ASP A 61 21.48 -5.71 26.62
C ASP A 61 20.12 -6.43 26.55
N THR A 62 19.02 -5.68 26.71
CA THR A 62 17.65 -6.19 26.62
C THR A 62 17.05 -5.90 25.25
N PRO A 63 16.18 -6.79 24.72
CA PRO A 63 15.61 -6.63 23.38
C PRO A 63 14.74 -5.37 23.27
N VAL A 64 13.97 -5.07 24.32
CA VAL A 64 12.99 -3.97 24.35
C VAL A 64 12.86 -3.44 25.77
N VAL A 65 12.85 -2.11 25.90
CA VAL A 65 12.52 -1.38 27.13
C VAL A 65 11.30 -0.51 26.84
N LEU A 66 10.24 -0.68 27.62
CA LEU A 66 9.10 0.23 27.57
C LEU A 66 9.45 1.48 28.40
N ASP A 67 9.44 2.65 27.78
CA ASP A 67 9.61 3.92 28.49
C ASP A 67 8.28 4.25 29.18
N THR A 68 8.14 3.80 30.42
CA THR A 68 7.06 4.22 31.31
C THR A 68 7.60 5.28 32.25
N PRO A 69 6.98 6.47 32.37
CA PRO A 69 7.24 7.32 33.52
C PRO A 69 6.95 6.48 34.78
N GLU A 70 7.92 6.43 35.69
CA GLU A 70 8.17 5.39 36.71
C GLU A 70 6.99 4.95 37.62
N GLU A 71 5.79 5.50 37.49
CA GLU A 71 4.63 5.18 38.33
C GLU A 71 3.32 4.85 37.59
N GLU A 72 3.23 5.02 36.27
CA GLU A 72 1.99 4.69 35.53
C GLU A 72 2.21 3.51 34.58
N ALA A 73 1.75 2.33 35.00
CA ALA A 73 1.45 1.26 34.07
C ALA A 73 0.50 1.82 33.01
N VAL A 74 0.95 1.83 31.75
CA VAL A 74 0.15 2.35 30.64
C VAL A 74 -1.13 1.54 30.54
N SER A 75 -2.23 2.11 31.01
CA SER A 75 -3.49 1.38 31.20
C SER A 75 -3.91 0.70 29.90
N GLY A 76 -4.07 -0.63 29.96
CA GLY A 76 -4.53 -1.45 28.83
C GLY A 76 -3.44 -1.93 27.86
N LEU A 77 -2.16 -1.60 28.10
CA LEU A 77 -1.02 -2.17 27.39
C LEU A 77 -0.22 -3.12 28.30
N SER A 78 0.28 -4.21 27.72
CA SER A 78 1.18 -5.13 28.41
C SER A 78 2.34 -5.53 27.50
N LEU A 79 3.56 -5.34 27.99
CA LEU A 79 4.78 -5.82 27.35
C LEU A 79 5.20 -7.14 28.00
N SER A 80 5.40 -8.17 27.19
CA SER A 80 5.94 -9.45 27.62
C SER A 80 7.22 -9.75 26.84
N THR A 81 8.23 -10.30 27.50
CA THR A 81 9.52 -10.66 26.89
C THR A 81 9.80 -12.14 27.14
N SER A 82 10.23 -12.85 26.09
CA SER A 82 10.56 -14.28 26.13
C SER A 82 11.73 -14.55 25.19
N GLY A 83 12.92 -14.73 25.77
CA GLY A 83 14.16 -14.91 25.00
C GLY A 83 14.43 -13.70 24.09
N ASN A 84 14.46 -13.95 22.78
CA ASN A 84 14.72 -12.92 21.77
C ASN A 84 13.44 -12.28 21.21
N GLU A 85 12.27 -12.63 21.74
CA GLU A 85 10.97 -12.09 21.32
C GLU A 85 10.38 -11.20 22.41
N ALA A 86 9.90 -10.03 22.02
CA ALA A 86 9.11 -9.14 22.84
C ALA A 86 7.74 -8.93 22.18
N ILE A 87 6.68 -8.96 22.96
CA ILE A 87 5.30 -8.81 22.48
C ILE A 87 4.62 -7.72 23.29
N LEU A 88 4.25 -6.64 22.61
CA LEU A 88 3.39 -5.58 23.14
C LEU A 88 1.95 -5.87 22.73
N THR A 89 1.08 -6.14 23.70
CA THR A 89 -0.35 -6.38 23.47
C THR A 89 -1.24 -5.32 24.10
N GLY A 90 -2.38 -5.01 23.49
CA GLY A 90 -3.36 -4.10 24.07
C GLY A 90 -4.77 -4.28 23.49
N LYS A 91 -5.77 -4.41 24.36
CA LYS A 91 -7.19 -4.60 23.94
C LYS A 91 -8.08 -3.38 24.18
N SER A 92 -7.72 -2.54 25.15
CA SER A 92 -8.55 -1.40 25.58
C SER A 92 -7.65 -0.33 26.17
N CYS A 93 -7.02 0.41 25.28
CA CYS A 93 -6.10 1.48 25.59
C CYS A 93 -6.52 2.74 24.82
N GLN A 94 -6.29 3.91 25.41
CA GLN A 94 -6.39 5.22 24.73
C GLN A 94 -5.06 5.97 24.87
N SER A 95 -4.01 5.21 25.13
CA SER A 95 -2.70 5.70 25.53
C SER A 95 -1.72 5.58 24.39
N SER A 96 -0.69 6.41 24.49
CA SER A 96 0.50 6.32 23.66
C SER A 96 1.55 5.45 24.35
N ALA A 97 2.40 4.77 23.57
CA ALA A 97 3.53 4.02 24.09
C ALA A 97 4.82 4.49 23.41
N ARG A 98 5.90 4.57 24.19
CA ARG A 98 7.26 4.73 23.67
C ARG A 98 8.08 3.51 24.05
N LEU A 99 8.73 2.89 23.07
CA LEU A 99 9.58 1.74 23.24
C LEU A 99 10.99 2.06 22.76
N HIS A 100 11.98 1.62 23.52
CA HIS A 100 13.37 1.58 23.08
C HIS A 100 13.74 0.14 22.72
N VAL A 101 14.41 -0.05 21.59
CA VAL A 101 14.82 -1.37 21.11
C VAL A 101 16.27 -1.36 20.67
N ALA A 102 16.95 -2.50 20.75
CA ALA A 102 18.27 -2.62 20.18
C ALA A 102 18.25 -2.42 18.65
N PRO A 103 19.23 -1.72 18.05
CA PRO A 103 19.37 -1.64 16.59
C PRO A 103 19.46 -3.03 15.95
N GLY A 104 18.89 -3.18 14.75
CA GLY A 104 18.76 -4.45 14.04
C GLY A 104 17.58 -5.32 14.47
N THR A 105 16.80 -4.90 15.47
CA THR A 105 15.59 -5.63 15.91
C THR A 105 14.56 -5.71 14.78
N ALA A 106 14.02 -6.90 14.53
CA ALA A 106 12.92 -7.09 13.59
C ALA A 106 11.61 -6.58 14.18
N ILE A 107 10.88 -5.76 13.45
CA ILE A 107 9.58 -5.24 13.88
C ILE A 107 8.45 -5.93 13.11
N LYS A 108 7.52 -6.54 13.83
CA LYS A 108 6.28 -7.12 13.29
C LYS A 108 5.08 -6.37 13.87
N ALA A 109 4.36 -5.61 13.08
CA ALA A 109 3.23 -4.82 13.55
C ALA A 109 1.92 -5.23 12.86
N SER A 110 0.87 -5.49 13.65
CA SER A 110 -0.50 -5.58 13.16
C SER A 110 -1.28 -4.38 13.68
N MET A 111 -1.72 -3.51 12.76
CA MET A 111 -2.45 -2.29 13.08
C MET A 111 -3.86 -2.38 12.53
N HIS A 112 -4.83 -2.10 13.39
CA HIS A 112 -6.24 -2.03 13.01
C HIS A 112 -6.83 -0.69 13.46
N GLY A 113 -7.76 -0.14 12.69
CA GLY A 113 -8.52 1.05 13.07
C GLY A 113 -7.77 2.36 12.79
N PHE A 114 -7.49 3.13 13.85
CA PHE A 114 -6.91 4.48 13.76
C PHE A 114 -5.75 4.60 14.74
N GLY A 115 -4.73 5.37 14.37
CA GLY A 115 -3.56 5.62 15.21
C GLY A 115 -2.31 5.82 14.39
N ALA A 116 -1.22 6.15 15.07
CA ALA A 116 0.08 6.40 14.46
C ALA A 116 1.15 5.42 14.94
N LEU A 117 2.04 5.03 14.03
CA LEU A 117 3.25 4.27 14.35
C LEU A 117 4.45 5.05 13.84
N HIS A 118 5.36 5.40 14.75
CA HIS A 118 6.63 6.03 14.44
C HIS A 118 7.76 5.08 14.80
N ILE A 119 8.65 4.77 13.86
CA ILE A 119 9.83 3.93 14.07
C ILE A 119 11.05 4.73 13.61
N SER A 120 12.01 4.92 14.51
CA SER A 120 13.26 5.61 14.23
C SER A 120 14.47 4.88 14.83
N GLY A 121 15.61 4.91 14.16
CA GLY A 121 16.89 4.39 14.65
C GLY A 121 16.98 2.86 14.77
N VAL A 122 15.94 2.11 14.44
CA VAL A 122 15.92 0.64 14.59
C VAL A 122 16.81 -0.03 13.55
N ASN A 123 16.84 0.45 12.31
CA ASN A 123 17.69 -0.10 11.22
C ASN A 123 17.57 -1.63 11.05
N GLY A 124 16.38 -2.18 11.30
CA GLY A 124 16.07 -3.60 11.22
C GLY A 124 15.10 -3.92 10.09
N PRO A 125 14.79 -5.21 9.89
CA PRO A 125 13.75 -5.62 8.95
C PRO A 125 12.36 -5.37 9.56
N VAL A 126 11.40 -4.95 8.73
CA VAL A 126 10.08 -4.55 9.20
C VAL A 126 8.99 -5.27 8.41
N SER A 127 7.99 -5.79 9.12
CA SER A 127 6.77 -6.38 8.58
C SER A 127 5.55 -5.70 9.19
N ILE A 128 4.76 -5.03 8.36
CA ILE A 128 3.57 -4.28 8.79
C ILE A 128 2.35 -4.82 8.05
N THR A 129 1.32 -5.16 8.82
CA THR A 129 -0.03 -5.39 8.32
C THR A 129 -0.93 -4.28 8.86
N GLN A 130 -1.54 -3.54 7.96
CA GLN A 130 -2.42 -2.42 8.28
C GLN A 130 -3.83 -2.69 7.74
N ASP A 131 -4.82 -2.56 8.60
CA ASP A 131 -6.24 -2.56 8.24
C ASP A 131 -6.95 -1.36 8.88
N GLY A 132 -7.03 -0.25 8.13
CA GLY A 132 -7.62 0.99 8.63
C GLY A 132 -6.98 2.27 8.09
N SER A 133 -7.07 3.33 8.88
CA SER A 133 -6.63 4.69 8.54
C SER A 133 -5.46 5.13 9.43
N ASN A 134 -4.45 4.27 9.55
CA ASN A 134 -3.25 4.53 10.34
C ASN A 134 -2.22 5.36 9.57
N ASP A 135 -1.49 6.20 10.30
CA ASP A 135 -0.33 6.92 9.76
C ASP A 135 0.95 6.27 10.29
N ILE A 136 1.75 5.74 9.36
CA ILE A 136 2.93 4.95 9.68
C ILE A 136 4.16 5.64 9.09
N THR A 137 5.14 5.93 9.93
CA THR A 137 6.37 6.63 9.57
C THR A 137 7.58 5.84 10.06
N LEU A 138 8.48 5.51 9.13
CA LEU A 138 9.73 4.79 9.38
C LEU A 138 10.88 5.63 8.83
N ASP A 139 11.97 5.75 9.57
CA ASP A 139 13.17 6.39 9.03
C ASP A 139 13.93 5.46 8.07
N GLN A 140 14.20 4.21 8.48
CA GLN A 140 15.00 3.25 7.75
C GLN A 140 14.51 1.80 7.95
N ALA A 141 14.67 0.96 6.93
CA ALA A 141 14.43 -0.47 7.01
C ALA A 141 15.43 -1.26 6.16
N THR A 142 15.92 -2.40 6.68
CA THR A 142 16.83 -3.30 5.94
C THR A 142 16.10 -4.37 5.15
N ALA A 143 14.82 -4.56 5.41
CA ALA A 143 13.88 -5.29 4.56
C ALA A 143 12.46 -4.84 4.90
N LEU A 144 11.54 -4.95 3.95
CA LEU A 144 10.17 -4.50 4.15
C LEU A 144 9.15 -5.51 3.63
N THR A 145 8.22 -5.90 4.49
CA THR A 145 6.95 -6.51 4.10
C THR A 145 5.83 -5.56 4.50
N LEU A 146 5.07 -5.03 3.55
CA LEU A 146 3.94 -4.15 3.81
C LEU A 146 2.68 -4.73 3.19
N ASP A 147 1.66 -4.98 4.01
CA ASP A 147 0.31 -5.35 3.57
C ASP A 147 -0.68 -4.32 4.12
N THR A 148 -1.22 -3.47 3.25
CA THR A 148 -2.14 -2.40 3.65
C THR A 148 -3.50 -2.50 2.97
N ARG A 149 -4.54 -2.48 3.81
CA ARG A 149 -5.94 -2.40 3.44
C ARG A 149 -6.51 -1.17 4.15
N GLY A 150 -7.02 -0.19 3.42
CA GLY A 150 -7.57 1.03 4.00
C GLY A 150 -7.05 2.32 3.38
N PHE A 151 -7.07 3.41 4.14
CA PHE A 151 -6.91 4.79 3.63
C PHE A 151 -5.75 5.54 4.29
N GLY A 152 -4.98 4.87 5.14
CA GLY A 152 -3.87 5.48 5.87
C GLY A 152 -2.67 5.84 4.99
N SER A 153 -1.70 6.52 5.60
CA SER A 153 -0.43 6.87 4.95
C SER A 153 0.73 6.04 5.49
N PHE A 154 1.60 5.57 4.59
CA PHE A 154 2.86 4.91 4.94
C PHE A 154 4.02 5.72 4.36
N GLN A 155 4.97 6.09 5.20
CA GLN A 155 6.15 6.85 4.81
C GLN A 155 7.40 6.11 5.31
N LEU A 156 8.34 5.87 4.42
CA LEU A 156 9.65 5.31 4.73
C LEU A 156 10.74 6.21 4.16
N GLY A 157 11.71 6.61 4.98
CA GLY A 157 12.86 7.39 4.54
C GLY A 157 13.75 6.58 3.59
N TRP A 158 14.35 5.49 4.09
CA TRP A 158 15.29 4.68 3.31
C TRP A 158 15.05 3.18 3.46
N LEU A 159 14.84 2.51 2.34
CA LEU A 159 14.81 1.06 2.23
C LEU A 159 16.15 0.56 1.68
N ASN A 160 16.89 -0.24 2.44
CA ASN A 160 18.18 -0.82 2.04
C ASN A 160 18.13 -2.35 2.11
N GLY A 161 17.36 -2.96 1.21
CA GLY A 161 17.23 -4.41 1.11
C GLY A 161 15.93 -4.85 0.44
N PRO A 162 15.58 -6.15 0.47
CA PRO A 162 14.46 -6.68 -0.29
C PRO A 162 13.12 -6.17 0.24
N ALA A 163 12.13 -6.01 -0.65
CA ALA A 163 10.79 -5.59 -0.25
C ALA A 163 9.65 -6.28 -1.00
N ASP A 164 8.57 -6.53 -0.27
CA ASP A 164 7.27 -6.96 -0.76
C ASP A 164 6.19 -5.95 -0.29
N LEU A 165 5.57 -5.26 -1.24
CA LEU A 165 4.50 -4.28 -1.02
C LEU A 165 3.20 -4.83 -1.57
N VAL A 166 2.18 -4.91 -0.72
CA VAL A 166 0.81 -5.28 -1.08
C VAL A 166 -0.10 -4.18 -0.57
N SER A 167 -0.85 -3.56 -1.48
CA SER A 167 -1.83 -2.54 -1.15
C SER A 167 -3.14 -2.88 -1.83
N ALA A 168 -4.24 -2.91 -1.09
CA ALA A 168 -5.59 -3.10 -1.63
C ALA A 168 -6.52 -1.91 -1.33
N GLY A 169 -5.96 -0.82 -0.79
CA GLY A 169 -6.69 0.33 -0.28
C GLY A 169 -6.69 1.56 -1.20
N SER A 170 -6.98 2.70 -0.59
CA SER A 170 -6.84 4.03 -1.22
C SER A 170 -5.81 4.91 -0.51
N GLY A 171 -4.98 4.30 0.34
CA GLY A 171 -3.90 4.97 1.06
C GLY A 171 -2.75 5.42 0.15
N THR A 172 -1.79 6.12 0.75
CA THR A 172 -0.57 6.58 0.07
C THR A 172 0.65 5.91 0.67
N ILE A 173 1.52 5.37 -0.18
CA ILE A 173 2.80 4.77 0.20
C ILE A 173 3.90 5.64 -0.41
N THR A 174 4.76 6.21 0.42
CA THR A 174 5.91 7.00 -0.01
C THR A 174 7.19 6.39 0.55
N ILE A 175 8.14 6.07 -0.33
CA ILE A 175 9.48 5.67 0.06
C ILE A 175 10.47 6.66 -0.56
N ALA A 176 11.20 7.41 0.25
CA ALA A 176 12.05 8.49 -0.25
C ALA A 176 13.28 7.95 -1.00
N ARG A 177 13.86 6.84 -0.55
CA ARG A 177 14.95 6.16 -1.24
C ARG A 177 14.84 4.64 -1.14
N VAL A 178 15.04 3.95 -2.25
CA VAL A 178 15.06 2.48 -2.33
C VAL A 178 16.39 2.02 -2.91
N ASP A 179 17.18 1.29 -2.13
CA ASP A 179 18.35 0.54 -2.61
C ASP A 179 18.08 -0.95 -2.35
N SER A 180 17.55 -1.65 -3.36
CA SER A 180 16.96 -2.97 -3.16
C SER A 180 17.42 -4.00 -4.19
N PRO A 181 17.84 -5.21 -3.78
CA PRO A 181 18.09 -6.30 -4.72
C PRO A 181 16.80 -6.83 -5.37
N ARG A 182 15.66 -6.70 -4.69
CA ARG A 182 14.36 -7.02 -5.28
C ARG A 182 13.24 -6.23 -4.62
N LEU A 183 12.36 -5.67 -5.45
CA LEU A 183 11.13 -5.06 -4.98
C LEU A 183 9.95 -5.64 -5.75
N LYS A 184 8.98 -6.19 -5.01
CA LYS A 184 7.70 -6.64 -5.56
C LYS A 184 6.60 -5.73 -5.06
N ALA A 185 5.82 -5.16 -5.96
CA ALA A 185 4.65 -4.34 -5.65
C ALA A 185 3.38 -4.95 -6.27
N ILE A 186 2.39 -5.26 -5.46
CA ILE A 186 1.04 -5.66 -5.89
C ILE A 186 0.07 -4.61 -5.36
N LEU A 187 -0.47 -3.82 -6.27
CA LEU A 187 -1.37 -2.71 -5.95
C LEU A 187 -2.73 -2.99 -6.56
N SER A 188 -3.75 -3.01 -5.70
CA SER A 188 -5.16 -3.03 -6.05
C SER A 188 -5.88 -1.89 -5.32
N GLY A 189 -6.96 -1.38 -5.90
CA GLY A 189 -7.71 -0.25 -5.33
C GLY A 189 -7.41 1.09 -6.03
N PHE A 190 -7.30 2.17 -5.24
CA PHE A 190 -7.23 3.56 -5.73
C PHE A 190 -6.04 4.33 -5.12
N GLY A 191 -5.14 3.64 -4.42
CA GLY A 191 -4.01 4.25 -3.73
C GLY A 191 -2.91 4.71 -4.67
N SER A 192 -1.97 5.47 -4.11
CA SER A 192 -0.76 5.91 -4.82
C SER A 192 0.49 5.41 -4.11
N THR A 193 1.45 4.89 -4.88
CA THR A 193 2.74 4.47 -4.38
C THR A 193 3.82 5.27 -5.10
N THR A 194 4.64 6.00 -4.35
CA THR A 194 5.76 6.78 -4.87
C THR A 194 7.08 6.30 -4.26
N LEU A 195 8.01 5.91 -5.12
CA LEU A 195 9.39 5.57 -4.79
C LEU A 195 10.27 6.69 -5.38
N GLN A 196 10.74 7.62 -4.55
CA GLN A 196 11.27 8.90 -5.06
C GLN A 196 12.69 8.81 -5.64
N ALA A 197 13.52 7.86 -5.19
CA ALA A 197 14.90 7.74 -5.65
C ALA A 197 15.47 6.34 -5.40
N GLY A 198 16.65 6.08 -5.96
CA GLY A 198 17.48 4.93 -5.63
C GLY A 198 17.60 3.90 -6.76
N LYS A 199 18.01 2.68 -6.41
CA LYS A 199 18.31 1.58 -7.33
C LYS A 199 17.56 0.32 -6.94
N ILE A 200 16.95 -0.34 -7.91
CA ILE A 200 16.30 -1.64 -7.73
C ILE A 200 16.92 -2.62 -8.74
N ASP A 201 17.50 -3.72 -8.30
CA ASP A 201 18.06 -4.70 -9.25
C ASP A 201 16.91 -5.39 -10.01
N THR A 202 15.93 -5.98 -9.30
CA THR A 202 14.73 -6.55 -9.95
C THR A 202 13.45 -5.91 -9.42
N LEU A 203 12.72 -5.22 -10.29
CA LEU A 203 11.41 -4.63 -10.00
C LEU A 203 10.29 -5.48 -10.61
N THR A 204 9.37 -5.97 -9.78
CA THR A 204 8.12 -6.57 -10.25
C THR A 204 6.95 -5.72 -9.77
N ALA A 205 6.16 -5.16 -10.68
CA ALA A 205 5.00 -4.35 -10.34
C ALA A 205 3.74 -4.89 -11.01
N ARG A 206 2.71 -5.16 -10.22
CA ARG A 206 1.38 -5.54 -10.70
C ARG A 206 0.35 -4.57 -10.18
N ILE A 207 -0.29 -3.84 -11.08
CA ILE A 207 -1.39 -2.93 -10.77
C ILE A 207 -2.69 -3.52 -11.31
N SER A 208 -3.73 -3.49 -10.49
CA SER A 208 -5.12 -3.72 -10.90
C SER A 208 -6.03 -2.62 -10.33
N GLY A 209 -7.08 -2.24 -11.04
CA GLY A 209 -7.99 -1.17 -10.62
C GLY A 209 -7.50 0.21 -11.06
N SER A 210 -7.43 1.17 -10.13
CA SER A 210 -7.09 2.58 -10.42
C SER A 210 -5.88 3.07 -9.62
N ALA A 211 -5.06 2.16 -9.10
CA ALA A 211 -3.87 2.52 -8.34
C ALA A 211 -2.75 3.05 -9.25
N HIS A 212 -1.86 3.86 -8.68
CA HIS A 212 -0.71 4.42 -9.40
C HIS A 212 0.61 4.03 -8.72
N LEU A 213 1.60 3.64 -9.51
CA LEU A 213 2.98 3.46 -9.07
C LEU A 213 3.87 4.44 -9.81
N ARG A 214 4.66 5.22 -9.06
CA ARG A 214 5.74 6.03 -9.60
C ARG A 214 7.06 5.62 -8.97
N PHE A 215 8.08 5.39 -9.78
CA PHE A 215 9.45 5.21 -9.32
C PHE A 215 10.37 6.14 -10.10
N ASP A 216 10.92 7.15 -9.45
CA ASP A 216 11.78 8.16 -10.11
C ASP A 216 13.28 7.74 -10.13
N GLY A 217 13.61 6.52 -9.66
CA GLY A 217 14.97 5.97 -9.65
C GLY A 217 15.33 5.11 -10.89
N THR A 218 16.30 4.22 -10.71
CA THR A 218 16.76 3.29 -11.77
C THR A 218 16.49 1.84 -11.38
N ALA A 219 15.74 1.13 -12.20
CA ALA A 219 15.65 -0.33 -12.12
C ALA A 219 16.68 -0.96 -13.07
N HIS A 220 17.29 -2.08 -12.69
CA HIS A 220 18.06 -2.88 -13.64
C HIS A 220 17.08 -3.65 -14.52
N ASP A 221 16.37 -4.64 -13.97
CA ASP A 221 15.31 -5.37 -14.66
C ASP A 221 13.93 -4.98 -14.13
N ALA A 222 12.94 -4.94 -15.02
CA ALA A 222 11.57 -4.58 -14.69
C ALA A 222 10.54 -5.49 -15.37
N ASP A 223 9.66 -6.10 -14.57
CA ASP A 223 8.46 -6.85 -15.01
C ASP A 223 7.21 -6.10 -14.52
N LEU A 224 6.49 -5.48 -15.46
CA LEU A 224 5.41 -4.56 -15.21
C LEU A 224 4.10 -5.06 -15.83
N HIS A 225 3.08 -5.21 -15.00
CA HIS A 225 1.74 -5.54 -15.48
C HIS A 225 0.72 -4.55 -14.91
N ALA A 226 -0.06 -3.91 -15.78
CA ALA A 226 -1.10 -2.97 -15.40
C ALA A 226 -2.44 -3.34 -16.04
N SER A 227 -3.51 -3.40 -15.23
CA SER A 227 -4.87 -3.58 -15.72
C SER A 227 -5.85 -2.63 -15.03
N GLY A 228 -6.85 -2.15 -15.77
CA GLY A 228 -7.86 -1.21 -15.27
C GLY A 228 -7.65 0.21 -15.78
N PHE A 229 -7.61 1.19 -14.89
CA PHE A 229 -7.46 2.63 -15.17
C PHE A 229 -6.23 3.25 -14.48
N GLY A 230 -5.48 2.44 -13.74
CA GLY A 230 -4.25 2.85 -13.06
C GLY A 230 -3.06 3.04 -14.01
N GLY A 231 -1.91 3.37 -13.46
CA GLY A 231 -0.70 3.50 -14.27
C GLY A 231 0.61 3.36 -13.52
N ILE A 232 1.64 2.96 -14.28
CA ILE A 232 3.02 2.79 -13.80
C ILE A 232 3.90 3.82 -14.52
N ILE A 233 4.62 4.65 -13.76
CA ILE A 233 5.61 5.60 -14.28
C ILE A 233 6.97 5.21 -13.69
N LEU A 234 7.94 4.90 -14.55
CA LEU A 234 9.31 4.60 -14.14
C LEU A 234 10.29 5.67 -14.63
N GLY A 235 11.34 5.91 -13.85
CA GLY A 235 12.43 6.83 -14.17
C GLY A 235 13.31 6.26 -15.28
N ASN A 236 14.09 5.24 -14.95
CA ASN A 236 15.00 4.57 -15.89
C ASN A 236 15.01 3.03 -15.69
N VAL A 237 15.22 2.29 -16.78
CA VAL A 237 15.41 0.84 -16.79
C VAL A 237 16.64 0.53 -17.65
N THR A 238 17.66 -0.14 -17.09
CA THR A 238 18.94 -0.36 -17.80
C THR A 238 19.11 -1.76 -18.39
N GLY A 239 18.33 -2.72 -17.91
CA GLY A 239 18.38 -4.13 -18.27
C GLY A 239 17.13 -4.57 -19.04
N GLU A 240 16.58 -5.73 -18.68
CA GLU A 240 15.39 -6.26 -19.34
C GLU A 240 14.12 -5.55 -18.87
N LEU A 241 13.26 -5.19 -19.83
CA LEU A 241 11.95 -4.61 -19.57
C LEU A 241 10.87 -5.50 -20.19
N HIS A 242 10.04 -6.07 -19.33
CA HIS A 242 8.77 -6.69 -19.70
C HIS A 242 7.63 -5.77 -19.24
N GLN A 243 6.72 -5.44 -20.16
CA GLN A 243 5.58 -4.59 -19.86
C GLN A 243 4.32 -5.12 -20.55
N GLU A 244 3.24 -5.22 -19.78
CA GLU A 244 1.92 -5.60 -20.26
C GLU A 244 0.88 -4.64 -19.68
N ALA A 245 0.19 -3.91 -20.56
CA ALA A 245 -0.88 -2.99 -20.19
C ALA A 245 -2.19 -3.46 -20.83
N ASN A 246 -3.22 -3.63 -20.00
CA ASN A 246 -4.53 -4.13 -20.40
C ASN A 246 -5.62 -3.10 -20.03
N ALA A 247 -6.71 -3.10 -20.81
CA ALA A 247 -7.80 -2.11 -20.70
C ALA A 247 -7.31 -0.66 -20.91
N SER A 248 -7.59 0.25 -19.98
CA SER A 248 -7.23 1.67 -20.06
C SER A 248 -6.00 2.02 -19.21
N ALA A 249 -5.24 1.02 -18.77
CA ALA A 249 -4.05 1.23 -17.96
C ALA A 249 -2.88 1.75 -18.80
N SER A 250 -1.98 2.52 -18.18
CA SER A 250 -0.79 3.04 -18.86
C SER A 250 0.51 2.66 -18.15
N ILE A 251 1.56 2.42 -18.93
CA ILE A 251 2.92 2.20 -18.44
C ILE A 251 3.82 3.16 -19.22
N SER A 252 4.58 4.01 -18.53
CA SER A 252 5.47 4.99 -19.15
C SER A 252 6.86 5.05 -18.50
N LEU A 253 7.85 5.36 -19.32
CA LEU A 253 9.23 5.60 -18.92
C LEU A 253 9.55 7.09 -19.11
N GLN A 254 9.96 7.78 -18.06
CA GLN A 254 10.35 9.19 -18.15
C GLN A 254 11.61 9.37 -18.99
N HIS A 255 12.61 8.51 -18.76
CA HIS A 255 13.83 8.46 -19.56
C HIS A 255 13.84 7.13 -20.29
N SER A 256 13.20 7.10 -21.45
CA SER A 256 13.47 6.06 -22.43
C SER A 256 14.85 6.34 -23.01
N THR A 257 15.91 5.87 -22.33
CA THR A 257 17.13 5.54 -23.08
C THR A 257 16.66 4.59 -24.17
N SER A 258 16.85 4.97 -25.43
CA SER A 258 16.35 4.24 -26.60
C SER A 258 16.90 2.81 -26.57
N HIS A 259 16.30 1.97 -25.75
CA HIS A 259 16.60 0.57 -25.65
C HIS A 259 16.05 0.04 -26.95
N ARG A 260 17.01 -0.27 -27.82
CA ARG A 260 16.81 -1.06 -29.02
C ARG A 260 16.04 -2.30 -28.58
N GLN A 261 14.71 -2.21 -28.65
CA GLN A 261 13.79 -3.28 -28.36
C GLN A 261 14.40 -4.49 -29.05
N PRO A 262 14.79 -5.55 -28.31
CA PRO A 262 15.41 -6.72 -28.93
C PRO A 262 14.45 -7.07 -30.04
N ARG A 263 14.92 -6.89 -31.29
CA ARG A 263 14.09 -7.03 -32.48
C ARG A 263 13.42 -8.37 -32.27
N SER A 264 12.13 -8.34 -31.91
CA SER A 264 11.26 -9.48 -32.07
C SER A 264 11.62 -9.94 -33.46
N THR A 265 12.12 -11.16 -33.56
CA THR A 265 12.45 -11.75 -34.85
C THR A 265 11.13 -11.83 -35.58
N ASN A 266 10.77 -10.70 -36.20
CA ASN A 266 9.65 -10.49 -37.08
C ASN A 266 10.00 -11.42 -38.23
N HIS A 267 9.64 -12.68 -38.07
CA HIS A 267 9.63 -13.59 -39.18
C HIS A 267 8.69 -12.94 -40.19
N PRO A 268 9.21 -12.52 -41.36
CA PRO A 268 8.37 -11.92 -42.37
C PRO A 268 7.28 -12.95 -42.69
N ILE A 269 6.02 -12.57 -42.47
CA ILE A 269 4.89 -13.44 -42.82
C ILE A 269 4.84 -13.55 -44.34
N LEU A 270 5.09 -12.43 -45.01
CA LEU A 270 5.10 -12.34 -46.46
C LEU A 270 6.00 -11.19 -46.92
N THR A 271 6.85 -11.46 -47.92
CA THR A 271 7.59 -10.43 -48.65
C THR A 271 6.99 -10.32 -50.04
N LEU A 272 6.53 -9.13 -50.40
CA LEU A 272 5.96 -8.83 -51.71
C LEU A 272 7.08 -8.63 -52.76
N PRO A 273 6.78 -8.79 -54.06
CA PRO A 273 7.76 -8.61 -55.14
C PRO A 273 8.37 -7.21 -55.22
N ASP A 274 7.68 -6.19 -54.68
CA ASP A 274 8.18 -4.81 -54.61
C ASP A 274 9.22 -4.61 -53.50
N GLY A 275 9.43 -5.60 -52.62
CA GLY A 275 10.32 -5.53 -51.46
C GLY A 275 9.61 -5.17 -50.15
N THR A 276 8.29 -4.98 -50.18
CA THR A 276 7.49 -4.72 -48.98
C THR A 276 7.44 -5.96 -48.09
N VAL A 277 7.68 -5.80 -46.79
CA VAL A 277 7.62 -6.87 -45.79
C VAL A 277 6.37 -6.70 -44.92
N ILE A 278 5.50 -7.70 -44.95
CA ILE A 278 4.35 -7.78 -44.05
C ILE A 278 4.75 -8.60 -42.81
N THR A 279 4.54 -8.00 -41.65
CA THR A 279 4.71 -8.62 -40.33
C THR A 279 3.35 -8.74 -39.65
N ALA A 280 3.29 -9.43 -38.51
CA ALA A 280 2.06 -9.51 -37.71
C ALA A 280 1.57 -8.14 -37.20
N HIS A 281 2.44 -7.12 -37.19
CA HIS A 281 2.18 -5.84 -36.54
C HIS A 281 2.15 -4.66 -37.52
N GLY A 282 2.49 -4.89 -38.78
CA GLY A 282 2.58 -3.80 -39.75
C GLY A 282 3.22 -4.20 -41.07
N LEU A 283 3.27 -3.23 -41.96
CA LEU A 283 3.82 -3.36 -43.29
C LEU A 283 5.00 -2.40 -43.44
N ILE A 284 6.15 -2.92 -43.84
CA ILE A 284 7.39 -2.16 -44.04
C ILE A 284 7.65 -2.08 -45.54
N ARG A 285 7.59 -0.89 -46.13
CA ARG A 285 7.87 -0.67 -47.54
C ARG A 285 9.38 -0.73 -47.84
N PRO A 286 9.79 -0.86 -49.11
CA PRO A 286 11.20 -0.92 -49.51
C PRO A 286 11.96 0.38 -49.19
N ASP A 287 11.24 1.50 -49.11
CA ASP A 287 11.75 2.81 -48.71
C ASP A 287 11.98 2.95 -47.19
N GLY A 288 11.63 1.93 -46.40
CA GLY A 288 11.76 1.90 -44.95
C GLY A 288 10.58 2.50 -44.18
N SER A 289 9.54 3.00 -44.87
CA SER A 289 8.33 3.47 -44.20
C SER A 289 7.53 2.30 -43.61
N MET A 290 6.95 2.51 -42.43
CA MET A 290 6.19 1.48 -41.70
C MET A 290 4.75 1.93 -41.51
N ILE A 291 3.81 1.07 -41.88
CA ILE A 291 2.38 1.21 -41.57
C ILE A 291 2.09 0.24 -40.43
N SER A 292 1.82 0.78 -39.24
CA SER A 292 1.43 0.00 -38.06
C SER A 292 -0.03 -0.41 -38.17
N PHE A 293 -0.35 -1.68 -37.95
CA PHE A 293 -1.75 -2.15 -37.88
C PHE A 293 -2.38 -1.96 -36.50
N ASN A 294 -1.58 -1.55 -35.51
CA ASN A 294 -2.01 -1.42 -34.11
C ASN A 294 -2.47 -0.01 -33.73
N ASP A 295 -2.38 0.97 -34.63
CA ASP A 295 -2.87 2.33 -34.40
C ASP A 295 -4.19 2.56 -35.16
N PRO A 296 -5.35 2.44 -34.51
CA PRO A 296 -6.65 2.72 -35.14
C PRO A 296 -6.94 4.22 -35.32
N GLU A 297 -6.06 5.13 -34.90
CA GLU A 297 -6.20 6.58 -35.09
C GLU A 297 -5.23 7.11 -36.15
N GLY A 298 -5.61 6.93 -37.41
CA GLY A 298 -5.02 7.70 -38.52
C GLY A 298 -5.36 9.18 -38.38
N THR A 299 -4.41 9.97 -37.88
CA THR A 299 -4.45 11.43 -37.90
C THR A 299 -4.00 11.93 -39.26
N ASP A 300 -4.89 11.85 -40.25
CA ASP A 300 -4.79 12.74 -41.42
C ASP A 300 -5.50 14.06 -41.08
N GLY A 301 -4.72 15.14 -41.14
CA GLY A 301 -5.15 16.50 -40.81
C GLY A 301 -6.31 16.96 -41.70
N GLY A 302 -7.50 17.01 -41.12
CA GLY A 302 -8.67 17.65 -41.69
C GLY A 302 -9.47 18.35 -40.59
N THR A 303 -9.27 19.66 -40.45
CA THR A 303 -10.11 20.55 -39.63
C THR A 303 -11.57 20.49 -40.06
N MET A 304 -12.44 19.89 -39.24
CA MET A 304 -13.91 20.05 -39.28
C MET A 304 -14.50 20.04 -37.86
N PRO A 305 -15.63 20.75 -37.62
CA PRO A 305 -16.06 21.17 -36.29
C PRO A 305 -16.81 20.07 -35.53
N HIS A 306 -16.57 20.03 -34.21
CA HIS A 306 -17.22 19.11 -33.28
C HIS A 306 -18.73 19.34 -33.19
N ALA A 307 -19.51 18.31 -33.54
CA ALA A 307 -20.91 18.16 -33.15
C ALA A 307 -21.02 17.15 -32.01
N HIS A 308 -21.66 17.57 -30.92
CA HIS A 308 -21.87 16.80 -29.71
C HIS A 308 -22.81 15.59 -29.94
N HIS A 309 -22.36 14.38 -29.55
CA HIS A 309 -23.23 13.23 -29.33
C HIS A 309 -22.87 12.53 -28.00
N HIS A 310 -23.59 12.89 -26.93
CA HIS A 310 -23.52 12.23 -25.60
C HIS A 310 -24.92 11.83 -25.08
N SER A 311 -25.82 11.40 -25.96
CA SER A 311 -27.19 11.01 -25.56
C SER A 311 -27.40 9.51 -25.31
N GLY A 312 -26.47 8.63 -25.74
CA GLY A 312 -26.66 7.17 -25.65
C GLY A 312 -26.30 6.53 -24.30
N VAL A 313 -25.32 7.09 -23.58
CA VAL A 313 -24.77 6.46 -22.37
C VAL A 313 -25.71 6.58 -21.16
N TRP A 314 -26.48 7.67 -21.09
CA TRP A 314 -27.40 7.90 -19.98
C TRP A 314 -28.60 6.95 -19.98
N ILE A 315 -29.09 6.54 -21.15
CA ILE A 315 -30.25 5.64 -21.25
C ILE A 315 -29.94 4.25 -20.69
N LEU A 316 -28.71 3.76 -20.90
CA LEU A 316 -28.27 2.45 -20.41
C LEU A 316 -28.05 2.44 -18.89
N ALA A 317 -27.55 3.55 -18.34
CA ALA A 317 -27.42 3.72 -16.89
C ALA A 317 -28.78 3.78 -16.18
N PHE A 318 -29.77 4.47 -16.75
CA PHE A 318 -31.13 4.53 -16.19
C PHE A 318 -31.86 3.18 -16.25
N LEU A 319 -31.66 2.39 -17.31
CA LEU A 319 -32.23 1.04 -17.41
C LEU A 319 -31.64 0.07 -16.38
N LEU A 320 -30.33 0.14 -16.11
CA LEU A 320 -29.68 -0.70 -15.10
C LEU A 320 -30.13 -0.34 -13.67
N LEU A 321 -30.26 0.96 -13.36
CA LEU A 321 -30.80 1.43 -12.08
C LEU A 321 -32.27 1.01 -11.87
N GLY A 322 -33.09 1.10 -12.92
CA GLY A 322 -34.48 0.64 -12.89
C GLY A 322 -34.60 -0.87 -12.64
N PHE A 323 -33.73 -1.67 -13.27
CA PHE A 323 -33.72 -3.13 -13.09
C PHE A 323 -33.30 -3.52 -11.66
N PHE A 324 -32.33 -2.83 -11.07
CA PHE A 324 -31.89 -3.08 -9.69
C PHE A 324 -32.98 -2.71 -8.67
N ALA A 325 -33.64 -1.56 -8.85
CA ALA A 325 -34.75 -1.14 -7.99
C ALA A 325 -35.96 -2.11 -8.09
N TYR A 326 -36.25 -2.60 -9.31
CA TYR A 326 -37.33 -3.58 -9.51
C TYR A 326 -37.03 -4.93 -8.85
N ARG A 327 -35.78 -5.41 -8.91
CA ARG A 327 -35.36 -6.65 -8.22
C ARG A 327 -35.42 -6.52 -6.70
N HIS A 328 -35.12 -5.35 -6.15
CA HIS A 328 -35.19 -5.14 -4.69
C HIS A 328 -36.64 -5.16 -4.17
N LYS A 329 -37.59 -4.58 -4.91
CA LYS A 329 -39.02 -4.60 -4.52
C LYS A 329 -39.63 -6.01 -4.49
N LYS A 330 -39.21 -6.91 -5.38
CA LYS A 330 -39.73 -8.30 -5.37
C LYS A 330 -39.24 -9.13 -4.17
N LYS A 331 -38.10 -8.78 -3.55
CA LYS A 331 -37.63 -9.50 -2.35
C LYS A 331 -38.37 -9.11 -1.07
N LEU A 332 -38.92 -7.89 -0.98
CA LEU A 332 -39.72 -7.48 0.19
C LEU A 332 -41.16 -8.01 0.19
N ALA A 333 -41.71 -8.37 -0.97
CA ALA A 333 -43.10 -8.85 -1.07
C ALA A 333 -43.31 -10.31 -0.59
N VAL A 334 -42.26 -11.05 -0.23
CA VAL A 334 -42.34 -12.47 0.16
C VAL A 334 -42.41 -12.67 1.68
N LEU A 335 -42.27 -11.61 2.50
CA LEU A 335 -42.23 -11.72 3.96
C LEU A 335 -43.52 -11.31 4.70
N THR A 336 -44.60 -10.97 3.98
CA THR A 336 -45.87 -10.56 4.59
C THR A 336 -47.02 -11.47 4.19
N ALA A 337 -46.99 -12.75 4.60
CA ALA A 337 -48.15 -13.63 4.52
C ALA A 337 -48.04 -14.83 5.48
N ALA A 338 -47.95 -14.61 6.79
CA ALA A 338 -48.25 -15.64 7.79
C ALA A 338 -48.44 -15.04 9.19
N ALA A 339 -49.65 -14.59 9.54
CA ALA A 339 -50.12 -14.54 10.92
C ALA A 339 -51.64 -14.27 10.97
N MET A 340 -52.42 -15.32 11.24
CA MET A 340 -53.74 -15.20 11.85
C MET A 340 -53.76 -16.03 13.15
N PRO A 341 -54.57 -15.63 14.15
CA PRO A 341 -54.42 -16.07 15.53
C PRO A 341 -55.27 -17.30 15.85
N ARG A 342 -54.81 -18.13 16.78
CA ARG A 342 -55.65 -19.10 17.49
C ARG A 342 -55.48 -18.92 18.99
N ALA A 343 -56.57 -18.53 19.64
CA ALA A 343 -56.69 -18.36 21.07
C ALA A 343 -56.54 -19.69 21.81
N GLY A 344 -55.84 -19.65 22.94
CA GLY A 344 -55.72 -20.76 23.88
C GLY A 344 -55.08 -20.31 25.19
N LYS A 345 -55.91 -20.03 26.20
CA LYS A 345 -55.54 -19.84 27.60
C LYS A 345 -54.78 -21.05 28.14
N ALA A 346 -53.63 -20.84 28.80
CA ALA A 346 -53.27 -21.56 30.01
C ALA A 346 -52.13 -20.85 30.76
N SER A 347 -52.35 -20.74 32.06
CA SER A 347 -51.48 -20.23 33.12
C SER A 347 -50.10 -20.89 33.15
N GLY A 348 -49.06 -20.11 33.44
CA GLY A 348 -47.72 -20.60 33.75
C GLY A 348 -46.74 -19.47 33.99
N ASN A 349 -46.56 -19.08 35.25
CA ASN A 349 -45.50 -18.18 35.70
C ASN A 349 -44.12 -18.76 35.34
N ALA A 350 -43.47 -18.20 34.31
CA ALA A 350 -42.06 -18.41 34.04
C ALA A 350 -41.40 -17.03 34.05
N ALA A 351 -40.64 -16.75 35.11
CA ALA A 351 -39.74 -15.62 35.18
C ALA A 351 -38.66 -15.80 34.10
N ALA A 352 -38.85 -15.12 32.97
CA ALA A 352 -37.84 -15.02 31.93
C ALA A 352 -36.73 -14.09 32.43
N CYS A 353 -35.52 -14.63 32.55
CA CYS A 353 -34.30 -13.85 32.69
C CYS A 353 -34.12 -13.04 31.38
N GLU A 354 -34.65 -11.83 31.34
CA GLU A 354 -34.33 -10.85 30.31
C GLU A 354 -32.83 -10.56 30.36
N ASN A 355 -32.13 -10.83 29.27
CA ASN A 355 -30.72 -10.53 29.13
C ASN A 355 -30.55 -9.02 28.87
N PRO A 356 -29.99 -8.24 29.81
CA PRO A 356 -29.88 -6.78 29.69
C PRO A 356 -28.96 -6.32 28.55
N GLU A 357 -28.10 -7.20 28.03
CA GLU A 357 -27.26 -6.87 26.87
C GLU A 357 -28.05 -6.80 25.57
N LEU A 358 -29.10 -7.62 25.42
CA LEU A 358 -29.93 -7.63 24.22
C LEU A 358 -30.78 -6.35 24.12
N SER A 359 -31.32 -5.86 25.23
CA SER A 359 -32.07 -4.60 25.26
C SER A 359 -31.15 -3.38 25.01
N ALA A 360 -29.91 -3.41 25.51
CA ALA A 360 -28.92 -2.37 25.24
C ALA A 360 -28.51 -2.33 23.74
N LEU A 361 -28.31 -3.50 23.11
CA LEU A 361 -28.01 -3.59 21.68
C LEU A 361 -29.18 -3.09 20.82
N GLN A 362 -30.40 -3.45 21.17
CA GLN A 362 -31.61 -3.03 20.45
C GLN A 362 -31.80 -1.50 20.51
N GLY A 363 -31.49 -0.88 21.65
CA GLY A 363 -31.51 0.58 21.81
C GLY A 363 -30.35 1.32 21.11
N ARG A 364 -29.24 0.63 20.78
CA ARG A 364 -28.17 1.20 19.94
C ARG A 364 -28.54 1.13 18.45
N LEU A 365 -29.16 0.02 18.03
CA LEU A 365 -29.65 -0.16 16.67
C LEU A 365 -30.73 0.87 16.30
N SER A 366 -31.70 1.13 17.19
CA SER A 366 -32.76 2.11 16.90
C SER A 366 -32.21 3.52 16.70
N ARG A 367 -31.20 3.92 17.49
CA ARG A 367 -30.54 5.24 17.36
C ARG A 367 -29.71 5.36 16.09
N LEU A 368 -29.16 4.26 15.60
CA LEU A 368 -28.43 4.23 14.34
C LEU A 368 -29.38 4.42 13.16
N ASP A 369 -30.54 3.77 13.19
CA ASP A 369 -31.56 3.85 12.15
C ASP A 369 -32.12 5.28 12.02
N GLU A 370 -32.37 5.95 13.15
CA GLU A 370 -32.81 7.35 13.18
C GLU A 370 -31.77 8.31 12.58
N ARG A 371 -30.48 8.11 12.90
CA ARG A 371 -29.39 8.92 12.32
C ARG A 371 -29.23 8.66 10.83
N LEU A 372 -29.41 7.43 10.38
CA LEU A 372 -29.34 7.08 8.96
C LEU A 372 -30.47 7.76 8.18
N GLY A 373 -31.70 7.72 8.71
CA GLY A 373 -32.85 8.42 8.11
C GLY A 373 -32.65 9.93 8.01
N ALA A 374 -32.04 10.56 9.02
CA ALA A 374 -31.71 12.00 8.98
C ALA A 374 -30.68 12.33 7.89
N VAL A 375 -29.67 11.48 7.70
CA VAL A 375 -28.66 11.65 6.64
C VAL A 375 -29.28 11.43 5.26
N GLU A 376 -30.08 10.39 5.07
CA GLU A 376 -30.79 10.16 3.82
C GLU A 376 -31.72 11.33 3.46
N HIS A 377 -32.45 11.87 4.43
CA HIS A 377 -33.29 13.04 4.22
C HIS A 377 -32.47 14.28 3.83
N CYS A 378 -31.29 14.48 4.43
CA CYS A 378 -30.40 15.58 4.08
C CYS A 378 -29.85 15.44 2.65
N VAL A 379 -29.38 14.24 2.27
CA VAL A 379 -28.76 13.96 0.96
C VAL A 379 -29.80 13.99 -0.17
N THR A 380 -31.04 13.57 0.12
CA THR A 380 -32.14 13.60 -0.86
C THR A 380 -32.92 14.90 -0.86
N SER A 381 -32.63 15.84 0.06
CA SER A 381 -33.28 17.14 0.07
C SER A 381 -32.96 17.94 -1.19
N ARG A 382 -33.96 18.69 -1.65
CA ARG A 382 -33.85 19.57 -2.83
C ARG A 382 -32.77 20.65 -2.63
N ASP A 383 -32.53 21.04 -1.38
CA ASP A 383 -31.55 22.06 -0.99
C ASP A 383 -30.11 21.56 -1.17
N PHE A 384 -29.85 20.28 -0.93
CA PHE A 384 -28.53 19.69 -1.15
C PHE A 384 -28.14 19.69 -2.63
N HIS A 385 -29.09 19.46 -3.53
CA HIS A 385 -28.88 19.54 -4.98
C HIS A 385 -28.58 20.97 -5.45
N LEU A 386 -29.25 21.98 -4.91
CA LEU A 386 -28.98 23.38 -5.22
C LEU A 386 -27.61 23.82 -4.72
N HIS A 387 -27.21 23.38 -3.53
CA HIS A 387 -25.90 23.71 -2.97
C HIS A 387 -24.75 23.14 -3.82
N ARG A 388 -24.90 21.91 -4.33
CA ARG A 388 -23.92 21.29 -5.23
C ARG A 388 -23.84 22.02 -6.58
N GLN A 389 -24.97 22.43 -7.14
CA GLN A 389 -25.01 23.19 -8.40
C GLN A 389 -24.37 24.58 -8.27
N PHE A 390 -24.59 25.28 -7.15
CA PHE A 390 -23.94 26.56 -6.88
C PHE A 390 -22.42 26.40 -6.75
N HIS A 391 -21.96 25.37 -6.05
CA HIS A 391 -20.54 25.12 -5.87
C HIS A 391 -19.82 24.77 -7.20
N ASP A 392 -20.50 24.05 -8.11
CA ASP A 392 -19.98 23.77 -9.45
C ASP A 392 -19.96 25.02 -10.34
N LEU A 393 -20.90 25.96 -10.17
CA LEU A 393 -20.88 27.24 -10.89
C LEU A 393 -19.73 28.14 -10.43
N THR A 394 -19.45 28.20 -9.13
CA THR A 394 -18.34 28.99 -8.58
C THR A 394 -16.98 28.49 -9.07
N ARG A 395 -16.80 27.17 -9.24
CA ARG A 395 -15.56 26.59 -9.78
C ARG A 395 -15.31 26.86 -11.27
N ARG A 396 -16.34 27.21 -12.05
CA ARG A 396 -16.19 27.43 -13.50
C ARG A 396 -15.92 28.89 -13.88
N HIS A 397 -16.12 29.84 -12.96
CA HIS A 397 -16.11 31.28 -13.25
C HIS A 397 -15.15 32.08 -12.34
N GLY A 398 -14.34 31.41 -11.52
CA GLY A 398 -13.20 31.99 -10.81
C GLY A 398 -11.94 31.23 -11.21
#